data_AF-A0A3B9BYC6-F1
#
_entry.id   AF-A0A3B9BYC6-F1
#
_cell.length_a   1.000
_cell.length_b   1.000
_cell.length_c   1.000
_cell.angle_alpha   90.00
_cell.angle_beta   90.00
_cell.angle_gamma   90.00
#
_symmetry.space_group_name_H-M   'P 1'
#
loop_
_entity.id
_entity.type
_entity.pdbx_description
1 polymer ?
#
loop_
_entity_poly.entity_id
_entity_poly.type
_entity_poly.pdbx_seq_one_letter_code
_entity_poly.pdbx_strand_id
1 'polypeptide(L)'
;MSKPINQAITDYIKSQSRNKIIFHVQDFSDFESVNIGLRISESIYNLNEPGRIAMRVLSELDGILNAAISQHDVFGRYLSIENIGVLFEQELKLDFASLLDRYSQNNVLFVKWNGEIDTNYIYFLTKENGIKINTKNLSHIVI
;
A
#
# COMPACT_ATOMS: atom_id res chain seq x y z
N MET A 1 22.99 14.44 12.62
CA MET A 1 23.24 13.97 11.25
C MET A 1 22.22 12.88 10.96
N SER A 2 21.21 13.17 10.13
CA SER A 2 20.20 12.19 9.75
C SER A 2 20.84 11.09 8.90
N LYS A 3 20.52 9.82 9.19
CA LYS A 3 20.87 8.72 8.29
C LYS A 3 20.25 8.99 6.91
N PRO A 4 20.92 8.66 5.79
CA PRO A 4 20.29 8.69 4.47
C PRO A 4 19.01 7.83 4.48
N ILE A 5 17.93 8.29 3.84
CA ILE A 5 16.64 7.58 3.79
C ILE A 5 16.82 6.11 3.37
N ASN A 6 17.68 5.86 2.37
CA ASN A 6 18.01 4.52 1.90
C ASN A 6 18.63 3.62 2.98
N GLN A 7 19.39 4.18 3.93
CA GLN A 7 19.94 3.41 5.04
C GLN A 7 18.89 3.05 6.09
N ALA A 8 17.97 3.97 6.40
CA ALA A 8 16.85 3.68 7.31
C ALA A 8 15.94 2.57 6.74
N ILE A 9 15.63 2.64 5.44
CA ILE A 9 14.90 1.60 4.71
C ILE A 9 15.64 0.27 4.79
N THR A 10 16.94 0.26 4.44
CA THR A 10 17.73 -0.98 4.40
C THR A 10 17.86 -1.62 5.78
N ASP A 11 18.10 -0.82 6.82
CA ASP A 11 18.19 -1.29 8.20
C ASP A 11 16.86 -1.94 8.64
N TYR A 12 15.73 -1.31 8.29
CA TYR A 12 14.40 -1.84 8.59
C TYR A 12 14.08 -3.13 7.82
N ILE A 13 14.41 -3.20 6.53
CA ILE A 13 14.22 -4.40 5.70
C ILE A 13 14.99 -5.58 6.32
N LYS A 14 16.23 -5.36 6.78
CA LYS A 14 17.08 -6.39 7.41
C LYS A 14 16.68 -6.78 8.83
N SER A 15 15.76 -6.05 9.47
CA SER A 15 15.26 -6.39 10.80
C SER A 15 14.48 -7.71 10.84
N GLN A 16 14.18 -8.25 12.02
CA GLN A 16 13.35 -9.46 12.19
C GLN A 16 11.84 -9.16 12.25
N SER A 17 11.39 -8.04 11.67
CA SER A 17 9.96 -7.70 11.66
C SER A 17 9.15 -8.64 10.76
N ARG A 18 7.96 -9.04 11.24
CA ARG A 18 7.02 -9.92 10.52
C ARG A 18 6.58 -9.35 9.17
N ASN A 19 6.28 -8.05 9.16
CA ASN A 19 5.88 -7.30 7.98
C ASN A 19 6.98 -6.29 7.64
N LYS A 20 7.10 -5.97 6.35
CA LYS A 20 8.02 -4.96 5.82
C LYS A 20 7.24 -3.83 5.15
N ILE A 21 6.52 -3.04 5.94
CA ILE A 21 5.70 -1.93 5.43
C ILE A 21 6.45 -0.61 5.60
N ILE A 22 6.50 0.19 4.54
CA ILE A 22 7.16 1.49 4.53
C ILE A 22 6.15 2.50 3.99
N PHE A 23 5.63 3.34 4.89
CA PHE A 23 4.80 4.48 4.49
C PHE A 23 5.70 5.65 4.15
N HIS A 24 5.39 6.33 3.04
CA HIS A 24 6.16 7.49 2.61
C HIS A 24 5.28 8.56 1.98
N VAL A 25 5.68 9.82 2.10
CA VAL A 25 4.97 10.95 1.47
C VAL A 25 5.65 11.36 0.16
N GLN A 26 6.98 11.26 0.12
CA GLN A 26 7.78 11.71 -1.02
C GLN A 26 7.86 10.64 -2.12
N ASP A 27 8.09 11.10 -3.34
CA ASP A 27 8.34 10.22 -4.48
C ASP A 27 9.75 9.61 -4.43
N PHE A 28 9.85 8.34 -4.80
CA PHE A 28 11.11 7.63 -4.98
C PHE A 28 11.37 7.42 -6.47
N SER A 29 12.53 7.85 -6.95
CA SER A 29 12.98 7.57 -8.33
C SER A 29 13.53 6.15 -8.52
N ASP A 30 13.84 5.46 -7.41
CA ASP A 30 14.60 4.21 -7.43
C ASP A 30 13.73 2.99 -7.81
N PHE A 31 12.40 3.13 -7.78
CA PHE A 31 11.46 2.07 -8.14
C PHE A 31 10.15 2.62 -8.69
N GLU A 32 9.46 1.78 -9.47
CA GLU A 32 8.14 2.11 -9.99
C GLU A 32 7.06 1.86 -8.95
N SER A 33 6.09 2.78 -8.87
CA SER A 33 4.91 2.65 -8.03
C SER A 33 3.67 2.43 -8.89
N VAL A 34 2.83 1.48 -8.49
CA VAL A 34 1.60 1.22 -9.22
C VAL A 34 0.50 2.16 -8.76
N ASN A 35 -0.03 2.91 -9.71
CA ASN A 35 -1.16 3.80 -9.51
C ASN A 35 -2.47 3.00 -9.44
N ILE A 36 -2.92 2.70 -8.22
CA ILE A 36 -4.05 1.80 -8.00
C ILE A 36 -5.35 2.39 -8.55
N GLY A 37 -5.62 3.67 -8.29
CA GLY A 37 -6.78 4.38 -8.83
C GLY A 37 -6.88 4.27 -10.35
N LEU A 38 -5.78 4.52 -11.07
CA LEU A 38 -5.75 4.43 -12.53
C LEU A 38 -6.00 2.99 -13.00
N ARG A 39 -5.24 2.02 -12.44
CA ARG A 39 -5.31 0.61 -12.88
C ARG A 39 -6.67 -0.02 -12.63
N ILE A 40 -7.32 0.30 -11.52
CA ILE A 40 -8.70 -0.14 -11.26
C ILE A 40 -9.67 0.54 -12.24
N SER A 41 -9.53 1.85 -12.46
CA SER A 41 -10.40 2.58 -13.40
C SER A 41 -10.33 2.00 -14.81
N GLU A 42 -9.12 1.67 -15.28
CA GLU A 42 -8.89 1.01 -16.58
C GLU A 42 -9.52 -0.39 -16.64
N SER A 43 -9.40 -1.19 -15.58
CA SER A 43 -9.93 -2.56 -15.56
C SER A 43 -11.46 -2.61 -15.52
N ILE A 44 -12.11 -1.59 -14.93
CA ILE A 44 -13.57 -1.54 -14.83
C ILE A 44 -14.26 -0.74 -15.94
N TYR A 45 -13.51 0.00 -16.77
CA TYR A 45 -14.05 0.91 -17.79
C TYR A 45 -15.07 0.26 -18.75
N ASN A 46 -14.92 -1.03 -19.06
CA ASN A 46 -15.79 -1.75 -19.99
C ASN A 46 -16.80 -2.70 -19.30
N LEU A 47 -17.05 -2.54 -18.00
CA LEU A 47 -17.99 -3.41 -17.28
C LEU A 47 -19.44 -2.99 -17.53
N ASN A 48 -20.16 -3.79 -18.31
CA ASN A 48 -21.59 -3.60 -18.61
C ASN A 48 -22.53 -4.29 -17.61
N GLU A 49 -22.00 -4.95 -16.57
CA GLU A 49 -22.81 -5.72 -15.61
C GLU A 49 -22.89 -5.05 -14.22
N PRO A 50 -24.02 -4.41 -13.88
CA PRO A 50 -24.13 -3.57 -12.68
C PRO A 50 -24.15 -4.35 -11.35
N GLY A 51 -24.30 -5.67 -11.37
CA GLY A 51 -24.58 -6.46 -10.16
C GLY A 51 -23.38 -6.96 -9.35
N ARG A 52 -22.13 -6.80 -9.83
CA ARG A 52 -20.94 -7.46 -9.23
C ARG A 52 -19.67 -6.60 -9.19
N ILE A 53 -19.82 -5.28 -9.29
CA ILE A 53 -18.70 -4.33 -9.43
C ILE A 53 -17.69 -4.48 -8.28
N ALA A 54 -18.13 -4.48 -7.02
CA ALA A 54 -17.22 -4.60 -5.88
C ALA A 54 -16.39 -5.91 -5.90
N MET A 55 -17.04 -7.05 -6.12
CA MET A 55 -16.34 -8.35 -6.22
C MET A 55 -15.34 -8.36 -7.37
N ARG A 56 -15.69 -7.74 -8.49
CA ARG A 56 -14.78 -7.63 -9.64
C ARG A 56 -13.60 -6.73 -9.33
N VAL A 57 -13.83 -5.53 -8.78
CA VAL A 57 -12.77 -4.62 -8.35
C VAL A 57 -11.78 -5.32 -7.43
N LEU A 58 -12.26 -6.09 -6.44
CA LEU A 58 -11.39 -6.85 -5.54
C LEU A 58 -10.57 -7.93 -6.26
N SER A 59 -11.19 -8.63 -7.22
CA SER A 59 -10.49 -9.62 -8.04
C SER A 59 -9.44 -8.98 -8.96
N GLU A 60 -9.77 -7.86 -9.59
CA GLU A 60 -8.83 -7.11 -10.45
C GLU A 60 -7.69 -6.51 -9.61
N LEU A 61 -7.99 -6.00 -8.42
CA LEU A 61 -7.00 -5.48 -7.48
C LEU A 61 -5.95 -6.54 -7.14
N ASP A 62 -6.35 -7.75 -6.75
CA ASP A 62 -5.41 -8.81 -6.45
C ASP A 62 -4.54 -9.16 -7.67
N GLY A 63 -5.10 -9.14 -8.88
CA GLY A 63 -4.35 -9.32 -10.13
C GLY A 63 -3.33 -8.21 -10.37
N ILE A 64 -3.75 -6.95 -10.23
CA ILE A 64 -2.91 -5.76 -10.38
C ILE A 64 -1.74 -5.81 -9.39
N LEU A 65 -2.00 -6.07 -8.11
CA LEU A 65 -0.99 -6.07 -7.06
C LEU A 65 0.01 -7.22 -7.25
N ASN A 66 -0.45 -8.42 -7.63
CA ASN A 66 0.45 -9.54 -7.87
C ASN A 66 1.35 -9.32 -9.09
N ALA A 67 0.81 -8.75 -10.17
CA ALA A 67 1.58 -8.43 -11.38
C ALA A 67 2.60 -7.30 -11.15
N ALA A 68 2.36 -6.45 -10.16
CA ALA A 68 3.23 -5.32 -9.80
C ALA A 68 4.45 -5.71 -8.96
N ILE A 69 4.46 -6.91 -8.37
CA ILE A 69 5.57 -7.36 -7.54
C ILE A 69 6.83 -7.50 -8.40
N SER A 70 7.87 -6.80 -7.99
CA SER A 70 9.13 -6.67 -8.74
C SER A 70 10.33 -6.95 -7.85
N GLN A 71 11.52 -7.03 -8.46
CA GLN A 71 12.79 -7.22 -7.77
C GLN A 71 13.61 -5.92 -7.85
N HIS A 72 14.12 -5.46 -6.71
CA HIS A 72 15.06 -4.35 -6.61
C HIS A 72 16.39 -4.83 -6.05
N ASP A 73 17.51 -4.30 -6.56
CA ASP A 73 18.86 -4.76 -6.20
C ASP A 73 19.16 -4.58 -4.70
N VAL A 74 18.62 -3.51 -4.10
CA VAL A 74 18.87 -3.18 -2.69
C VAL A 74 17.76 -3.68 -1.77
N PHE A 75 16.50 -3.63 -2.23
CA PHE A 75 15.33 -3.87 -1.37
C PHE A 75 14.80 -5.30 -1.48
N GLY A 76 15.29 -6.07 -2.46
CA GLY A 76 14.79 -7.40 -2.74
C GLY A 76 13.44 -7.37 -3.44
N ARG A 77 12.61 -8.37 -3.17
CA ARG A 77 11.26 -8.47 -3.69
C ARG A 77 10.39 -7.37 -3.07
N TYR A 78 9.77 -6.53 -3.89
CA TYR A 78 9.00 -5.38 -3.43
C TYR A 78 7.70 -5.19 -4.20
N LEU A 79 6.79 -4.44 -3.58
CA LEU A 79 5.59 -3.89 -4.18
C LEU A 79 5.50 -2.43 -3.73
N SER A 80 5.31 -1.51 -4.67
CA SER A 80 5.03 -0.10 -4.35
C SER A 80 3.67 0.31 -4.90
N ILE A 81 2.84 0.92 -4.06
CA ILE A 81 1.49 1.36 -4.40
C ILE A 81 1.28 2.84 -4.09
N GLU A 82 0.56 3.50 -4.98
CA GLU A 82 0.13 4.89 -4.81
C GLU A 82 -1.32 5.09 -5.29
N ASN A 83 -1.87 6.29 -5.06
CA ASN A 83 -3.23 6.64 -5.45
C ASN A 83 -4.28 5.60 -4.98
N ILE A 84 -4.19 5.26 -3.69
CA ILE A 84 -4.98 4.20 -3.05
C ILE A 84 -6.36 4.65 -2.59
N GLY A 85 -6.78 5.88 -2.92
CA GLY A 85 -8.05 6.45 -2.43
C GLY A 85 -9.27 5.58 -2.75
N VAL A 86 -9.28 5.01 -3.96
CA VAL A 86 -10.34 4.09 -4.42
C VAL A 86 -10.50 2.84 -3.53
N LEU A 87 -9.46 2.44 -2.79
CA LEU A 87 -9.51 1.27 -1.90
C LEU A 87 -10.36 1.52 -0.65
N PHE A 88 -10.72 2.77 -0.39
CA PHE A 88 -11.47 3.17 0.80
C PHE A 88 -12.97 3.38 0.54
N GLU A 89 -13.45 3.14 -0.69
CA GLU A 89 -14.87 3.17 -1.02
C GLU A 89 -15.63 2.11 -0.20
N GLN A 90 -16.69 2.53 0.50
CA GLN A 90 -17.39 1.69 1.47
C GLN A 90 -18.00 0.43 0.83
N GLU A 91 -18.44 0.55 -0.43
CA GLU A 91 -19.04 -0.51 -1.24
C GLU A 91 -18.07 -1.66 -1.49
N LEU A 92 -16.75 -1.39 -1.51
CA LEU A 92 -15.74 -2.44 -1.70
C LEU A 92 -15.62 -3.33 -0.46
N LYS A 93 -15.98 -2.83 0.73
CA LYS A 93 -15.83 -3.54 2.01
C LYS A 93 -14.43 -4.13 2.19
N LEU A 94 -13.43 -3.47 1.63
CA LEU A 94 -12.04 -3.92 1.68
C LEU A 94 -11.48 -3.69 3.08
N ASP A 95 -10.91 -4.74 3.67
CA ASP A 95 -10.06 -4.59 4.85
C ASP A 95 -8.64 -4.22 4.41
N PHE A 96 -8.33 -2.92 4.45
CA PHE A 96 -7.04 -2.40 4.05
C PHE A 96 -5.90 -2.92 4.93
N ALA A 97 -6.12 -3.13 6.24
CA ALA A 97 -5.07 -3.65 7.12
C ALA A 97 -4.71 -5.10 6.75
N SER A 98 -5.71 -5.92 6.42
CA SER A 98 -5.50 -7.28 5.93
C SER A 98 -4.77 -7.30 4.58
N LEU A 99 -5.05 -6.34 3.68
CA LEU A 99 -4.30 -6.17 2.43
C LEU A 99 -2.82 -5.87 2.70
N LEU A 100 -2.55 -4.92 3.59
CA LEU A 100 -1.18 -4.57 4.00
C LEU A 100 -0.44 -5.77 4.58
N ASP A 101 -1.07 -6.55 5.48
CA ASP A 101 -0.46 -7.77 6.05
C ASP A 101 -0.06 -8.74 4.94
N ARG A 102 -1.01 -9.09 4.07
CA ARG A 102 -0.83 -10.08 3.00
C ARG A 102 0.33 -9.74 2.07
N TYR A 103 0.41 -8.49 1.60
CA TYR A 103 1.43 -8.11 0.61
C TYR A 103 2.78 -7.75 1.22
N SER A 104 2.89 -7.58 2.54
CA SER A 104 4.14 -7.22 3.22
C SER A 104 4.85 -8.37 3.93
N GLN A 105 4.28 -9.58 3.93
CA GLN A 105 4.90 -10.77 4.54
C GLN A 105 6.11 -11.27 3.75
N ASN A 106 6.00 -11.30 2.41
CA ASN A 106 7.04 -11.84 1.52
C ASN A 106 7.64 -10.79 0.59
N ASN A 107 7.18 -9.54 0.68
CA ASN A 107 7.67 -8.42 -0.11
C ASN A 107 7.88 -7.22 0.81
N VAL A 108 8.81 -6.34 0.46
CA VAL A 108 8.82 -4.98 0.99
C VAL A 108 7.67 -4.22 0.36
N LEU A 109 6.74 -3.73 1.18
CA LEU A 109 5.56 -2.98 0.74
C LEU A 109 5.77 -1.49 0.97
N PHE A 110 5.98 -0.75 -0.10
CA PHE A 110 5.98 0.70 -0.09
C PHE A 110 4.56 1.21 -0.34
N VAL A 111 4.10 2.13 0.50
CA VAL A 111 2.77 2.74 0.39
C VAL A 111 2.92 4.24 0.41
N LYS A 112 2.64 4.89 -0.73
CA LYS A 112 2.58 6.35 -0.78
C LYS A 112 1.34 6.81 -0.01
N TRP A 113 1.56 7.48 1.10
CA TRP A 113 0.54 7.84 2.07
C TRP A 113 0.52 9.34 2.30
N ASN A 114 -0.54 9.99 1.80
CA ASN A 114 -0.73 11.44 1.95
C ASN A 114 -1.55 11.83 3.18
N GLY A 115 -1.85 10.87 4.07
CA GLY A 115 -2.66 11.08 5.27
C GLY A 115 -1.82 11.17 6.55
N GLU A 116 -2.49 11.31 7.68
CA GLU A 116 -1.84 11.34 9.00
C GLU A 116 -1.48 9.93 9.47
N ILE A 117 -0.39 9.81 10.24
CA ILE A 117 0.09 8.54 10.80
C ILE A 117 0.41 8.73 12.29
N ASP A 118 -0.10 7.82 13.12
CA ASP A 118 0.21 7.62 14.52
C ASP A 118 0.88 6.24 14.72
N THR A 119 1.43 5.99 15.92
CA THR A 119 2.11 4.72 16.26
C THR A 119 1.32 3.45 15.91
N ASN A 120 0.00 3.47 16.08
CA ASN A 120 -0.86 2.28 15.91
C ASN A 120 -1.96 2.48 14.87
N TYR A 121 -2.03 3.66 14.24
CA TYR A 121 -3.13 4.01 13.34
C TYR A 121 -2.62 4.85 12.18
N ILE A 122 -3.16 4.59 11.00
CA ILE A 122 -3.04 5.49 9.85
C ILE A 122 -4.42 6.05 9.53
N TYR A 123 -4.47 7.29 9.06
CA TYR A 123 -5.69 8.00 8.75
C TYR A 123 -5.67 8.46 7.31
N PHE A 124 -6.56 7.93 6.49
CA PHE A 124 -6.73 8.44 5.13
C PHE A 124 -7.46 9.79 5.23
N LEU A 125 -6.91 10.83 4.60
CA LEU A 125 -7.30 12.24 4.75
C LEU A 125 -6.87 12.88 6.08
N THR A 126 -7.63 12.71 7.17
CA THR A 126 -7.36 13.38 8.47
C THR A 126 -7.78 12.52 9.66
N LYS A 127 -7.32 12.85 10.87
CA LYS A 127 -7.78 12.20 12.10
C LYS A 127 -9.25 12.45 12.44
N GLU A 128 -9.74 13.65 12.12
CA GLU A 128 -11.06 14.11 12.56
C GLU A 128 -12.19 13.60 11.65
N ASN A 129 -11.95 13.59 10.33
CA ASN A 129 -12.97 13.30 9.33
C ASN A 129 -12.55 12.21 8.32
N GLY A 130 -11.40 11.58 8.55
CA GLY A 130 -10.84 10.57 7.66
C GLY A 130 -11.16 9.14 8.07
N ILE A 131 -10.56 8.20 7.34
CA ILE A 131 -10.73 6.77 7.57
C ILE A 131 -9.59 6.26 8.43
N LYS A 132 -9.94 5.82 9.65
CA LYS A 132 -8.99 5.28 10.62
C LYS A 132 -8.74 3.80 10.37
N ILE A 133 -7.48 3.43 10.15
CA ILE A 133 -7.03 2.05 9.97
C ILE A 133 -6.10 1.67 11.12
N ASN A 134 -6.35 0.52 11.73
CA ASN A 134 -5.53 0.01 12.83
C ASN A 134 -4.31 -0.76 12.28
N THR A 135 -3.12 -0.30 12.63
CA THR A 135 -1.83 -0.88 12.23
C THR A 135 -1.07 -1.50 13.40
N LYS A 136 -1.68 -1.65 14.58
CA LYS A 136 -1.03 -2.17 15.81
C LYS A 136 -0.31 -3.50 15.61
N ASN A 137 -0.85 -4.38 14.77
CA ASN A 137 -0.29 -5.71 14.50
C ASN A 137 0.57 -5.75 13.22
N LEU A 138 0.82 -4.60 12.61
CA LEU A 138 1.59 -4.43 11.39
C LEU A 138 2.88 -3.71 11.72
N SER A 139 4.01 -4.40 11.55
CA SER A 139 5.31 -3.74 11.61
C SER A 139 5.45 -2.77 10.44
N HIS A 140 5.79 -1.52 10.72
CA HIS A 140 5.98 -0.49 9.70
C HIS A 140 6.98 0.58 10.14
N ILE A 141 7.52 1.33 9.18
CA ILE A 141 8.19 2.61 9.40
C ILE A 141 7.53 3.70 8.55
N VAL A 142 7.78 4.96 8.90
CA VAL A 142 7.35 6.14 8.16
C VAL A 142 8.58 6.95 7.77
N ILE A 143 8.66 7.38 6.52
CA ILE A 143 9.80 8.12 5.96
C ILE A 143 9.37 9.33 5.11
#